data_AF-A0A7T1MDQ9-F1
#
_entry.id   AF-A0A7T1MDQ9-F1
#
_cell.length_a   1.000
_cell.length_b   1.000
_cell.length_c   1.000
_cell.angle_alpha   90.00
_cell.angle_beta   90.00
_cell.angle_gamma   90.00
#
_symmetry.space_group_name_H-M   'P 1'
#
loop_
_entity.id
_entity.type
_entity.pdbx_description
1 polymer ?
#
loop_
_entity_poly.entity_id
_entity_poly.type
_entity_poly.pdbx_seq_one_letter_code
_entity_poly.pdbx_strand_id
1 'polypeptide(L)'
;MQINFLIDQFYPGLRLNLLTQRYEYIENEKTIEIEDITTVYIRIAVHPSLRRFPPKTAVTDAARFKGRLRAYHPVVEYLNECAKTIEPWPCFDKLASEILGLPEEPTQNPQLSNGRALADVVMERFLVAAVARIFEPGCTMQWMPILVGEQAIGKSEVGAFYWTVPAPDIVNPGRVEHGSASV
;
A
#
# COMPACT_ATOMS: atom_id res chain seq x y z
N MET A 1 -4.80 -38.54 10.43
CA MET A 1 -4.37 -37.41 9.59
C MET A 1 -4.90 -36.13 10.23
N GLN A 2 -4.02 -35.19 10.59
CA GLN A 2 -4.40 -33.99 11.33
C GLN A 2 -4.99 -32.94 10.38
N ILE A 3 -6.04 -32.22 10.81
CA ILE A 3 -6.73 -31.16 10.06
C ILE A 3 -5.74 -30.14 9.46
N ASN A 4 -4.67 -29.83 10.20
CA ASN A 4 -3.61 -28.92 9.76
C ASN A 4 -2.94 -29.33 8.45
N PHE A 5 -2.73 -30.64 8.24
CA PHE A 5 -2.12 -31.15 7.01
C PHE A 5 -3.05 -30.97 5.81
N LEU A 6 -4.36 -31.26 6.00
CA LEU A 6 -5.35 -31.07 4.94
C LEU A 6 -5.51 -29.59 4.57
N ILE A 7 -5.40 -28.68 5.54
CA ILE A 7 -5.37 -27.24 5.26
C ILE A 7 -4.17 -26.87 4.38
N ASP A 8 -2.96 -27.36 4.64
CA ASP A 8 -1.80 -27.08 3.77
C ASP A 8 -1.96 -27.68 2.37
N GLN A 9 -2.59 -28.85 2.27
CA GLN A 9 -2.80 -29.53 0.99
C GLN A 9 -3.80 -28.79 0.10
N PHE A 10 -4.93 -28.33 0.67
CA PHE A 10 -6.01 -27.67 -0.09
C PHE A 10 -5.89 -26.16 -0.18
N TYR A 11 -5.21 -25.55 0.77
CA TYR A 11 -4.99 -24.10 0.87
C TYR A 11 -3.49 -23.83 1.11
N PRO A 12 -2.63 -24.18 0.14
CA PRO A 12 -1.19 -23.96 0.27
C PRO A 12 -0.89 -22.48 0.47
N GLY A 13 -0.03 -22.19 1.45
CA GLY A 13 0.35 -20.81 1.76
C GLY A 13 -0.77 -19.97 2.40
N LEU A 14 -1.81 -20.58 2.97
CA LEU A 14 -2.89 -19.85 3.66
C LEU A 14 -2.35 -18.78 4.61
N ARG A 15 -2.71 -17.52 4.34
CA ARG A 15 -2.25 -16.33 5.06
C ARG A 15 -3.37 -15.30 5.19
N LEU A 16 -3.22 -14.41 6.16
CA LEU A 16 -4.12 -13.29 6.41
C LEU A 16 -3.51 -12.01 5.82
N ASN A 17 -4.22 -11.38 4.90
CA ASN A 17 -3.87 -10.07 4.39
C ASN A 17 -4.33 -8.99 5.40
N LEU A 18 -3.38 -8.31 6.03
CA LEU A 18 -3.67 -7.31 7.06
C LEU A 18 -4.30 -6.02 6.50
N LEU A 19 -4.14 -5.75 5.20
CA LEU A 19 -4.75 -4.57 4.56
C LEU A 19 -6.24 -4.79 4.32
N THR A 20 -6.60 -5.94 3.72
CA THR A 20 -8.00 -6.25 3.37
C THR A 20 -8.75 -6.99 4.49
N GLN A 21 -8.03 -7.50 5.48
CA GLN A 21 -8.54 -8.40 6.54
C GLN A 21 -9.15 -9.71 6.00
N ARG A 22 -8.77 -10.10 4.78
CA ARG A 22 -9.23 -11.33 4.13
C ARG A 22 -8.15 -12.41 4.13
N TYR A 23 -8.58 -13.67 4.14
CA TYR A 23 -7.67 -14.80 4.02
C TYR A 23 -7.43 -15.09 2.55
N GLU A 24 -6.22 -15.52 2.22
CA GLU A 24 -5.82 -15.85 0.87
C GLU A 24 -4.86 -17.04 0.86
N TYR A 25 -4.80 -17.75 -0.24
CA TYR A 25 -3.90 -18.88 -0.45
C TYR A 25 -3.28 -18.82 -1.85
N ILE A 26 -2.19 -19.54 -2.07
CA ILE A 26 -1.44 -19.51 -3.32
C ILE A 26 -1.73 -20.78 -4.10
N GLU A 27 -2.26 -20.66 -5.31
CA GLU A 27 -2.53 -21.78 -6.21
C GLU A 27 -2.05 -21.42 -7.61
N ASN A 28 -1.18 -22.27 -8.20
CA ASN A 28 -0.57 -22.02 -9.51
C ASN A 28 0.05 -20.62 -9.64
N GLU A 29 0.82 -20.21 -8.63
CA GLU A 29 1.48 -18.89 -8.53
C GLU A 29 0.51 -17.68 -8.44
N LYS A 30 -0.80 -17.93 -8.35
CA LYS A 30 -1.81 -16.88 -8.17
C LYS A 30 -2.27 -16.83 -6.72
N THR A 31 -2.42 -15.62 -6.22
CA THR A 31 -3.05 -15.38 -4.92
C THR A 31 -4.56 -15.42 -5.10
N ILE A 32 -5.23 -16.34 -4.42
CA ILE A 32 -6.68 -16.50 -4.44
C ILE A 32 -7.23 -16.08 -3.08
N GLU A 33 -8.14 -15.12 -3.12
CA GLU A 33 -8.84 -14.65 -1.94
C GLU A 33 -9.96 -15.60 -1.53
N ILE A 34 -10.12 -15.78 -0.23
CA ILE A 34 -11.20 -16.53 0.39
C ILE A 34 -12.21 -15.53 0.95
N GLU A 35 -13.39 -15.44 0.32
CA GLU A 35 -14.46 -14.53 0.73
C GLU A 35 -14.95 -14.81 2.15
N ASP A 36 -15.22 -16.09 2.47
CA ASP A 36 -15.56 -16.53 3.82
C ASP A 36 -14.69 -17.73 4.22
N ILE A 37 -13.91 -17.54 5.30
CA ILE A 37 -13.04 -18.58 5.89
C ILE A 37 -13.82 -19.84 6.32
N THR A 38 -15.13 -19.75 6.54
CA THR A 38 -15.93 -20.95 6.86
C THR A 38 -16.11 -21.89 5.68
N THR A 39 -15.90 -21.42 4.44
CA THR A 39 -15.96 -22.25 3.21
C THR A 39 -14.80 -23.24 3.12
N VAL A 40 -13.69 -23.00 3.83
CA VAL A 40 -12.56 -23.94 3.98
C VAL A 40 -13.02 -25.32 4.45
N TYR A 41 -14.08 -25.36 5.26
CA TYR A 41 -14.70 -26.59 5.71
C TYR A 41 -15.14 -27.50 4.54
N ILE A 42 -15.67 -26.93 3.46
CA ILE A 42 -16.28 -27.70 2.37
C ILE A 42 -15.24 -28.61 1.70
N ARG A 43 -14.06 -28.06 1.35
CA ARG A 43 -12.99 -28.84 0.70
C ARG A 43 -12.39 -29.89 1.64
N ILE A 44 -12.33 -29.60 2.94
CA ILE A 44 -11.77 -30.52 3.93
C ILE A 44 -12.77 -31.64 4.25
N ALA A 45 -14.04 -31.33 4.47
CA ALA A 45 -15.06 -32.30 4.90
C ALA A 45 -15.31 -33.41 3.88
N VAL A 46 -15.16 -33.13 2.58
CA VAL A 46 -15.35 -34.10 1.50
C VAL A 46 -14.13 -34.99 1.25
N HIS A 47 -13.03 -34.79 1.99
CA HIS A 47 -11.79 -35.50 1.71
C HIS A 47 -11.87 -37.00 2.09
N PRO A 48 -11.62 -37.94 1.14
CA PRO A 48 -11.80 -39.38 1.39
C PRO A 48 -10.93 -39.97 2.50
N SER A 49 -9.82 -39.32 2.86
CA SER A 49 -8.92 -39.82 3.91
C SER A 49 -9.44 -39.59 5.33
N LEU A 50 -10.52 -38.81 5.50
CA LEU A 50 -11.12 -38.56 6.80
C LEU A 50 -12.06 -39.70 7.19
N ARG A 51 -11.73 -40.37 8.30
CA ARG A 51 -12.59 -41.43 8.86
C ARG A 51 -13.89 -40.91 9.48
N ARG A 52 -13.91 -39.63 9.87
CA ARG A 52 -15.05 -38.93 10.47
C ARG A 52 -15.03 -37.47 10.03
N PHE A 53 -16.21 -36.88 9.86
CA PHE A 53 -16.34 -35.46 9.58
C PHE A 53 -15.80 -34.64 10.77
N PRO A 54 -14.82 -33.76 10.55
CA PRO A 54 -14.32 -32.89 11.60
C PRO A 54 -15.39 -31.84 11.94
N PRO A 55 -15.47 -31.37 13.20
CA PRO A 55 -16.33 -30.25 13.55
C PRO A 55 -15.99 -29.01 12.70
N LYS A 56 -17.00 -28.32 12.17
CA LYS A 56 -16.81 -27.11 11.36
C LYS A 56 -15.99 -26.05 12.08
N THR A 57 -16.27 -25.83 13.38
CA THR A 57 -15.53 -24.89 14.24
C THR A 57 -14.05 -25.23 14.32
N ALA A 58 -13.71 -26.50 14.54
CA ALA A 58 -12.31 -26.94 14.62
C ALA A 58 -11.54 -26.67 13.31
N VAL A 59 -12.17 -26.88 12.15
CA VAL A 59 -11.56 -26.58 10.85
C VAL A 59 -11.38 -25.08 10.66
N THR A 60 -12.42 -24.29 10.94
CA THR A 60 -12.38 -22.82 10.79
C THR A 60 -11.35 -22.20 11.74
N ASP A 61 -11.28 -22.64 13.00
CA ASP A 61 -10.34 -22.10 13.97
C ASP A 61 -8.90 -22.48 13.64
N ALA A 62 -8.66 -23.71 13.17
CA ALA A 62 -7.35 -24.12 12.67
C ALA A 62 -6.91 -23.28 11.46
N ALA A 63 -7.82 -23.03 10.51
CA ALA A 63 -7.55 -22.19 9.35
C ALA A 63 -7.25 -20.73 9.75
N ARG A 64 -8.06 -20.15 10.65
CA ARG A 64 -7.84 -18.79 11.20
C ARG A 64 -6.50 -18.67 11.92
N PHE A 65 -6.21 -19.61 12.82
CA PHE A 65 -4.94 -19.64 13.55
C PHE A 65 -3.76 -19.68 12.59
N LYS A 66 -3.83 -20.53 11.56
CA LYS A 66 -2.77 -20.69 10.57
C LYS A 66 -2.59 -19.45 9.69
N GLY A 67 -3.69 -18.88 9.20
CA GLY A 67 -3.63 -17.66 8.41
C GLY A 67 -3.07 -16.48 9.21
N ARG A 68 -3.39 -16.38 10.51
CA ARG A 68 -2.82 -15.37 11.41
C ARG A 68 -1.32 -15.56 11.67
N LEU A 69 -0.85 -16.80 11.79
CA LEU A 69 0.59 -17.10 11.94
C LEU A 69 1.40 -16.65 10.72
N ARG A 70 0.78 -16.65 9.53
CA ARG A 70 1.38 -16.21 8.28
C ARG A 70 0.83 -14.84 7.85
N ALA A 71 0.29 -14.05 8.78
CA ALA A 71 -0.27 -12.75 8.44
C ALA A 71 0.81 -11.84 7.87
N TYR A 72 0.43 -11.05 6.87
CA TYR A 72 1.34 -10.16 6.17
C TYR A 72 0.61 -8.87 5.78
N HIS A 73 1.37 -7.79 5.62
CA HIS A 73 0.83 -6.52 5.14
C HIS A 73 1.43 -6.22 3.76
N PRO A 74 0.62 -6.24 2.67
CA PRO A 74 1.15 -6.14 1.30
C PRO A 74 1.96 -4.87 1.05
N VAL A 75 1.55 -3.74 1.63
CA VAL A 75 2.29 -2.47 1.50
C VAL A 75 3.64 -2.52 2.24
N VAL A 76 3.73 -3.24 3.35
CA VAL A 76 4.99 -3.38 4.10
C VAL A 76 5.97 -4.24 3.33
N GLU A 77 5.48 -5.35 2.75
CA GLU A 77 6.31 -6.20 1.87
C GLU A 77 6.82 -5.41 0.67
N TYR A 78 5.94 -4.70 -0.04
CA TYR A 78 6.31 -3.85 -1.16
C TYR A 78 7.38 -2.81 -0.79
N LEU A 79 7.19 -2.07 0.30
CA LEU A 79 8.16 -1.06 0.74
C LEU A 79 9.52 -1.67 1.13
N ASN A 80 9.50 -2.84 1.77
CA ASN A 80 10.73 -3.59 2.08
C ASN A 80 11.44 -4.11 0.82
N GLU A 81 10.71 -4.46 -0.24
CA GLU A 81 11.29 -4.83 -1.53
C GLU A 81 11.88 -3.62 -2.24
N CYS A 82 11.17 -2.48 -2.27
CA CYS A 82 11.69 -1.23 -2.82
C CYS A 82 12.99 -0.81 -2.13
N ALA A 83 13.04 -0.86 -0.81
CA ALA A 83 14.24 -0.50 -0.04
C ALA A 83 15.45 -1.40 -0.35
N LYS A 84 15.24 -2.63 -0.84
CA LYS A 84 16.31 -3.56 -1.22
C LYS A 84 16.75 -3.43 -2.69
N THR A 85 15.84 -2.98 -3.56
CA THR A 85 16.00 -3.09 -5.02
C THR A 85 16.22 -1.76 -5.72
N ILE A 86 15.78 -0.65 -5.10
CA ILE A 86 15.74 0.67 -5.74
C ILE A 86 16.77 1.59 -5.08
N GLU A 87 17.57 2.25 -5.90
CA GLU A 87 18.44 3.34 -5.42
C GLU A 87 17.60 4.59 -5.11
N PRO A 88 17.85 5.26 -3.97
CA PRO A 88 17.16 6.51 -3.63
C PRO A 88 17.34 7.57 -4.71
N TRP A 89 16.28 8.33 -4.99
CA TRP A 89 16.37 9.43 -5.94
C TRP A 89 17.33 10.52 -5.44
N PRO A 90 18.33 10.96 -6.25
CA PRO A 90 19.39 11.86 -5.77
C PRO A 90 18.92 13.21 -5.23
N CYS A 91 17.77 13.71 -5.69
CA CYS A 91 17.25 15.04 -5.32
C CYS A 91 16.06 14.94 -4.34
N PHE A 92 15.93 13.85 -3.58
CA PHE A 92 14.83 13.68 -2.63
C PHE A 92 14.79 14.79 -1.55
N ASP A 93 15.95 15.36 -1.22
CA ASP A 93 16.10 16.47 -0.29
C ASP A 93 15.67 17.84 -0.87
N LYS A 94 15.37 17.90 -2.17
CA LYS A 94 14.88 19.06 -2.94
C LYS A 94 13.53 18.82 -3.61
N LEU A 95 12.77 17.85 -3.09
CA LEU A 95 11.55 17.37 -3.72
C LEU A 95 10.50 18.47 -3.95
N ALA A 96 10.35 19.41 -3.02
CA ALA A 96 9.39 20.50 -3.17
C ALA A 96 9.86 21.49 -4.25
N SER A 97 11.14 21.86 -4.23
CA SER A 97 11.72 22.79 -5.19
C SER A 97 11.69 22.24 -6.62
N GLU A 98 12.04 20.96 -6.80
CA GLU A 98 12.09 20.30 -8.12
C GLU A 98 10.70 19.94 -8.67
N ILE A 99 9.79 19.41 -7.84
CA ILE A 99 8.47 18.95 -8.32
C ILE A 99 7.44 20.09 -8.35
N LEU A 100 7.48 21.01 -7.38
CA LEU A 100 6.48 22.07 -7.26
C LEU A 100 6.93 23.40 -7.89
N GLY A 101 8.19 23.52 -8.31
CA GLY A 101 8.72 24.73 -8.97
C GLY A 101 8.65 25.96 -8.07
N LEU A 102 9.05 25.81 -6.80
CA LEU A 102 8.93 26.89 -5.81
C LEU A 102 9.83 28.09 -6.16
N PRO A 103 9.37 29.32 -5.88
CA PRO A 103 10.18 30.52 -6.11
C PRO A 103 11.45 30.51 -5.23
N GLU A 104 12.54 31.07 -5.75
CA GLU A 104 13.81 31.20 -5.01
C GLU A 104 13.78 32.34 -3.98
N GLU A 105 12.80 33.24 -4.08
CA GLU A 105 12.67 34.43 -3.24
C GLU A 105 12.50 34.06 -1.75
N PRO A 106 13.40 34.51 -0.84
CA PRO A 106 13.40 34.10 0.57
C PRO A 106 12.12 34.45 1.35
N THR A 107 11.36 35.44 0.86
CA THR A 107 10.07 35.83 1.47
C THR A 107 8.96 34.81 1.18
N GLN A 108 9.03 34.12 0.04
CA GLN A 108 8.06 33.13 -0.40
C GLN A 108 8.53 31.69 -0.15
N ASN A 109 9.85 31.46 -0.14
CA ASN A 109 10.46 30.18 0.16
C ASN A 109 11.60 30.36 1.18
N PRO A 110 11.26 30.49 2.47
CA PRO A 110 12.25 30.77 3.50
C PRO A 110 13.27 29.63 3.61
N GLN A 111 14.54 29.99 3.75
CA GLN A 111 15.62 29.04 3.98
C GLN A 111 15.91 28.88 5.48
N LEU A 112 16.23 27.66 5.87
CA LEU A 112 16.71 27.33 7.20
C LEU A 112 18.19 27.75 7.35
N SER A 113 18.68 27.74 8.59
CA SER A 113 20.08 28.09 8.93
C SER A 113 21.13 27.20 8.25
N ASN A 114 20.74 26.01 7.79
CA ASN A 114 21.59 25.08 7.04
C ASN A 114 21.52 25.28 5.51
N GLY A 115 20.86 26.34 5.03
CA GLY A 115 20.72 26.65 3.60
C GLY A 115 19.65 25.84 2.85
N ARG A 116 18.93 24.94 3.53
CA ARG A 116 17.83 24.18 2.91
C ARG A 116 16.54 24.99 2.89
N ALA A 117 15.77 24.89 1.81
CA ALA A 117 14.44 25.47 1.75
C ALA A 117 13.50 24.79 2.76
N LEU A 118 12.69 25.58 3.47
CA LEU A 118 11.75 25.06 4.46
C LEU A 118 10.77 24.07 3.82
N ALA A 119 10.26 24.40 2.63
CA ALA A 119 9.30 23.57 1.92
C ALA A 119 9.86 22.18 1.59
N ASP A 120 11.13 22.10 1.19
CA ASP A 120 11.81 20.83 0.93
C ASP A 120 11.91 19.95 2.17
N VAL A 121 12.31 20.54 3.31
CA VAL A 121 12.40 19.81 4.59
C VAL A 121 11.04 19.33 5.07
N VAL A 122 10.01 20.18 4.91
CA VAL A 122 8.63 19.84 5.26
C VAL A 122 8.12 18.69 4.38
N MET A 123 8.35 18.74 3.08
CA MET A 123 7.94 17.69 2.14
C MET A 123 8.68 16.37 2.40
N GLU A 124 10.00 16.42 2.57
CA GLU A 124 10.82 15.25 2.93
C GLU A 124 10.27 14.56 4.18
N ARG A 125 10.10 15.32 5.27
CA ARG A 125 9.62 14.78 6.54
C ARG A 125 8.19 14.27 6.46
N PHE A 126 7.34 14.89 5.66
CA PHE A 126 5.96 14.44 5.46
C PHE A 126 5.91 13.06 4.79
N LEU A 127 6.69 12.87 3.72
CA LEU A 127 6.76 11.60 3.01
C LEU A 127 7.38 10.49 3.87
N VAL A 128 8.46 10.80 4.59
CA VAL A 128 9.07 9.85 5.55
C VAL A 128 8.08 9.48 6.65
N ALA A 129 7.34 10.45 7.18
CA ALA A 129 6.32 10.20 8.20
C ALA A 129 5.15 9.34 7.67
N ALA A 130 4.74 9.54 6.41
CA ALA A 130 3.72 8.72 5.77
C ALA A 130 4.16 7.25 5.66
N VAL A 131 5.42 7.01 5.26
CA VAL A 131 6.00 5.66 5.23
C VAL A 131 6.13 5.07 6.64
N ALA A 132 6.64 5.85 7.60
CA ALA A 132 6.81 5.41 8.98
C ALA A 132 5.49 4.92 9.60
N ARG A 133 4.36 5.56 9.30
CA ARG A 133 3.04 5.16 9.77
C ARG A 133 2.55 3.80 9.27
N ILE A 134 3.10 3.32 8.15
CA ILE A 134 2.78 1.99 7.61
C ILE A 134 3.51 0.92 8.44
N PHE A 135 4.76 1.18 8.85
CA PHE A 135 5.55 0.28 9.69
C PHE A 135 5.16 0.36 11.17
N GLU A 136 4.82 1.55 11.66
CA GLU A 136 4.44 1.84 13.03
C GLU A 136 3.05 2.51 13.06
N PRO A 137 1.97 1.70 12.98
CA PRO A 137 0.61 2.22 13.09
C PRO A 137 0.43 2.96 14.43
N GLY A 138 -0.01 4.22 14.36
CA GLY A 138 -0.16 5.09 15.54
C GLY A 138 0.98 6.10 15.74
N CYS A 139 2.00 6.10 14.88
CA CYS A 139 3.03 7.14 14.88
C CYS A 139 2.41 8.54 14.69
N THR A 140 2.60 9.40 15.70
CA THR A 140 2.00 10.75 15.73
C THR A 140 2.76 11.72 14.84
N MET A 141 2.02 12.48 14.04
CA MET A 141 2.55 13.61 13.27
C MET A 141 1.71 14.83 13.65
N GLN A 142 2.34 15.83 14.26
CA GLN A 142 1.65 16.99 14.84
C GLN A 142 1.37 18.12 13.83
N TRP A 143 1.80 17.94 12.58
CA TRP A 143 1.69 18.93 11.52
C TRP A 143 1.35 18.24 10.20
N MET A 144 0.75 18.99 9.29
CA MET A 144 0.35 18.54 7.95
C MET A 144 0.65 19.67 6.96
N PRO A 145 1.40 19.43 5.88
CA PRO A 145 1.59 20.44 4.85
C PRO A 145 0.28 20.76 4.15
N ILE A 146 0.02 22.04 3.90
CA ILE A 146 -1.12 22.50 3.09
C ILE A 146 -0.55 23.09 1.81
N LEU A 147 -0.93 22.52 0.67
CA LEU A 147 -0.58 23.05 -0.63
C LEU A 147 -1.57 24.15 -1.02
N VAL A 148 -1.07 25.38 -1.19
CA VAL A 148 -1.87 26.57 -1.54
C VAL A 148 -1.35 27.15 -2.85
N GLY A 149 -2.26 27.55 -3.74
CA GLY A 149 -1.93 28.15 -5.03
C GLY A 149 -3.17 28.34 -5.90
N GLU A 150 -3.00 28.89 -7.09
CA GLU A 150 -4.08 29.14 -8.06
C GLU A 150 -4.78 27.85 -8.53
N GLN A 151 -6.02 27.95 -9.03
CA GLN A 151 -6.69 26.79 -9.61
C GLN A 151 -5.89 26.23 -10.80
N ALA A 152 -5.98 24.91 -11.02
CA ALA A 152 -5.28 24.21 -12.09
C ALA A 152 -3.74 24.26 -12.08
N ILE A 153 -3.10 24.74 -11.00
CA ILE A 153 -1.64 24.71 -10.82
C ILE A 153 -1.07 23.31 -10.44
N GLY A 154 -1.89 22.26 -10.51
CA GLY A 154 -1.46 20.89 -10.24
C GLY A 154 -1.45 20.44 -8.78
N LYS A 155 -2.05 21.19 -7.83
CA LYS A 155 -2.21 20.73 -6.43
C LYS A 155 -2.86 19.34 -6.32
N SER A 156 -3.92 19.10 -7.09
CA SER A 156 -4.62 17.81 -7.11
C SER A 156 -3.81 16.75 -7.85
N GLU A 157 -3.00 17.14 -8.82
CA GLU A 157 -2.15 16.23 -9.61
C GLU A 157 -0.99 15.72 -8.75
N VAL A 158 -0.41 16.56 -7.88
CA VAL A 158 0.59 16.12 -6.89
C VAL A 158 0.01 15.04 -5.99
N GLY A 159 -1.21 15.23 -5.46
CA GLY A 159 -1.89 14.23 -4.65
C GLY A 159 -2.26 12.96 -5.43
N ALA A 160 -2.78 13.11 -6.65
CA ALA A 160 -3.29 12.01 -7.46
C ALA A 160 -2.17 11.14 -8.06
N PHE A 161 -1.10 11.75 -8.57
CA PHE A 161 -0.01 11.04 -9.25
C PHE A 161 1.04 10.51 -8.28
N TYR A 162 1.33 11.23 -7.19
CA TYR A 162 2.44 10.87 -6.31
C TYR A 162 2.00 10.24 -4.99
N TRP A 163 0.80 10.51 -4.49
CA TRP A 163 0.38 10.06 -3.14
C TRP A 163 -0.70 8.98 -3.14
N THR A 164 -1.53 8.91 -4.17
CA THR A 164 -2.48 7.80 -4.35
C THR A 164 -1.95 6.81 -5.37
N VAL A 165 -2.07 5.51 -5.07
CA VAL A 165 -1.90 4.46 -6.09
C VAL A 165 -2.84 4.81 -7.24
N PRO A 166 -2.38 4.84 -8.51
CA PRO A 166 -3.30 5.05 -9.62
C PRO A 166 -4.34 3.94 -9.54
N ALA A 167 -5.58 4.30 -9.24
CA ALA A 167 -6.69 3.43 -9.59
C ALA A 167 -6.56 3.20 -11.11
N PRO A 168 -6.63 1.95 -11.59
CA PRO A 168 -6.47 1.63 -13.01
C PRO A 168 -7.44 2.39 -13.95
N ASP A 169 -8.40 3.13 -13.37
CA ASP A 169 -9.51 3.75 -14.06
C ASP A 169 -9.37 5.28 -14.22
N ILE A 170 -8.29 5.90 -13.69
CA ILE A 170 -8.03 7.35 -13.83
C ILE A 170 -6.97 7.58 -14.93
N VAL A 171 -7.14 6.96 -16.09
CA VAL A 171 -6.68 7.55 -17.34
C VAL A 171 -7.78 8.50 -17.76
N ASN A 172 -7.58 9.79 -17.48
CA ASN A 172 -8.52 10.86 -17.78
C ASN A 172 -8.88 10.82 -19.29
N PRO A 173 -10.09 10.37 -19.69
CA PRO A 173 -10.39 10.15 -21.11
C PRO A 173 -10.70 11.46 -21.86
N GLY A 174 -10.45 12.62 -21.25
CA GLY A 174 -10.96 13.91 -21.71
C GLY A 174 -9.94 14.91 -22.25
N ARG A 175 -8.62 14.64 -22.24
CA ARG A 175 -7.65 15.60 -22.81
C ARG A 175 -7.39 15.27 -24.29
N VAL A 176 -8.39 15.54 -25.12
CA VAL A 176 -8.20 15.62 -26.58
C VAL A 176 -7.33 16.84 -26.84
N GLU A 177 -6.08 16.60 -27.21
CA GLU A 177 -5.16 17.62 -27.72
C GLU A 177 -5.80 18.36 -28.89
N HIS A 178 -6.39 19.52 -28.63
CA HIS A 178 -6.70 20.48 -29.68
C HIS A 178 -5.44 21.29 -29.90
N GLY A 179 -4.78 20.99 -31.01
CA GLY A 179 -3.66 21.74 -31.52
C GLY A 179 -3.99 23.22 -31.69
N SER A 180 -2.95 24.02 -31.51
CA SER A 180 -2.71 25.34 -32.09
C SER A 180 -3.73 25.85 -33.11
N ALA A 181 -4.34 27.01 -32.84
CA ALA A 181 -4.37 28.17 -33.75
C ALA A 181 -5.12 29.37 -33.12
N SER A 182 -4.48 30.56 -33.13
CA SER A 182 -5.04 31.94 -33.25
C SER A 182 -6.06 32.41 -32.17
N VAL A 183 -5.92 33.56 -31.51
CA VAL A 183 -5.40 34.91 -31.85
C VAL A 183 -4.74 35.52 -30.62
#